data_AF-A0A2J6JC90-F1
#
_entry.id   AF-A0A2J6JC90-F1
#
_cell.length_a   1.000
_cell.length_b   1.000
_cell.length_c   1.000
_cell.angle_alpha   90.00
_cell.angle_beta   90.00
_cell.angle_gamma   90.00
#
_symmetry.space_group_name_H-M   'P 1'
#
loop_
_entity.id
_entity.type
_entity.pdbx_description
1 polymer ?
#
loop_
_entity_poly.entity_id
_entity_poly.type
_entity_poly.pdbx_seq_one_letter_code
_entity_poly.pdbx_strand_id
1 'polypeptide(L)'
;MRYLFPLFLLLLLLVPQGGEACFGPKLYLGIGSDEGSDRLIAEVVSLYIKEKTGTEVVLTSLAGLAPTAALQQEKVDLALSSETLAEAVLALPELRLHLLSGERPRNDLQFTTVLPALAKLAQRLPTVDLAPFVAAVAAGEPAAGVARRLLSGQRWI
;
A
#
# COMPACT_ATOMS: atom_id res chain seq x y z
N MET A 1 -43.06 21.59 33.46
CA MET A 1 -42.15 22.16 32.43
C MET A 1 -40.74 22.50 32.92
N ARG A 2 -40.50 22.68 34.23
CA ARG A 2 -39.20 23.16 34.78
C ARG A 2 -38.05 22.15 34.81
N TYR A 3 -38.32 20.86 34.56
CA TYR A 3 -37.32 19.77 34.53
C TYR A 3 -36.98 19.28 33.11
N LEU A 4 -37.63 19.82 32.06
CA LEU A 4 -37.34 19.45 30.67
C LEU A 4 -35.98 19.98 30.20
N PHE A 5 -35.59 21.16 30.68
CA PHE A 5 -34.33 21.80 30.33
C PHE A 5 -33.09 21.02 30.81
N PRO A 6 -32.99 20.58 32.09
CA PRO A 6 -31.84 19.78 32.52
C PRO A 6 -31.80 18.39 31.88
N LEU A 7 -32.95 17.79 31.55
CA LEU A 7 -33.03 16.50 30.86
C LEU A 7 -32.50 16.59 29.42
N PHE A 8 -32.82 17.69 28.72
CA PHE A 8 -32.31 17.95 27.37
C PHE A 8 -30.79 18.17 27.37
N LEU A 9 -30.27 18.85 28.39
CA LEU A 9 -28.83 19.08 28.56
C LEU A 9 -28.07 17.77 28.85
N LEU A 10 -28.66 16.88 29.65
CA LEU A 10 -28.08 15.56 29.96
C LEU A 10 -28.02 14.67 28.70
N LEU A 11 -29.03 14.74 27.83
CA LEU A 11 -29.08 13.97 26.58
C LEU A 11 -28.02 14.40 25.57
N LEU A 12 -27.66 15.69 25.52
CA LEU A 12 -26.61 16.22 24.66
C LEU A 12 -25.20 15.79 25.10
N LEU A 13 -25.01 15.47 26.37
CA LEU A 13 -23.73 14.97 26.92
C LEU A 13 -23.53 13.47 26.70
N LEU A 14 -24.58 12.73 26.33
CA LEU A 14 -24.52 11.29 26.02
C LEU A 14 -24.24 10.99 24.55
N VAL A 15 -24.01 12.00 23.70
CA VAL A 15 -23.58 11.74 22.31
C VAL A 15 -22.21 11.07 22.38
N PRO A 16 -22.08 9.79 21.96
CA PRO A 16 -20.79 9.15 21.92
C PRO A 16 -19.94 9.96 20.93
N GLN A 17 -18.92 10.65 21.45
CA GLN A 17 -17.82 11.14 20.65
C GLN A 17 -17.27 9.88 19.98
N GLY A 18 -17.57 9.71 18.69
CA GLY A 18 -17.11 8.55 17.94
C GLY A 18 -15.61 8.48 18.14
N GLY A 19 -15.15 7.50 18.91
CA GLY A 19 -13.74 7.21 18.97
C GLY A 19 -13.36 6.88 17.55
N GLU A 20 -12.62 7.76 16.89
CA GLU A 20 -11.93 7.41 15.67
C GLU A 20 -11.17 6.14 16.04
N ALA A 21 -11.65 5.00 15.53
CA ALA A 21 -10.99 3.74 15.76
C ALA A 21 -9.55 3.99 15.34
N CYS A 22 -8.62 3.89 16.29
CA CYS A 22 -7.19 4.05 16.04
C CYS A 22 -6.75 2.88 15.16
N PHE A 23 -7.14 2.92 13.89
CA PHE A 23 -6.56 2.11 12.84
C PHE A 23 -5.07 2.43 12.88
N GLY A 24 -4.27 1.37 12.91
CA GLY A 24 -2.83 1.48 13.06
C GLY A 24 -2.20 2.43 12.03
N PRO A 25 -0.94 2.81 12.26
CA PRO A 25 -0.21 3.72 11.39
C PRO A 25 -0.24 3.21 9.94
N LYS A 26 -0.65 4.10 9.02
CA LYS A 26 -0.76 3.78 7.60
C LYS A 26 0.59 3.93 6.92
N LEU A 27 0.83 3.05 5.96
CA LEU A 27 1.98 3.09 5.06
C LEU A 27 1.54 3.69 3.71
N TYR A 28 2.25 4.66 3.18
CA TYR A 28 1.92 5.31 1.91
C TYR A 28 2.77 4.75 0.78
N LEU A 29 2.12 4.22 -0.26
CA LEU A 29 2.78 3.70 -1.46
C LEU A 29 2.53 4.64 -2.63
N GLY A 30 3.59 5.30 -3.09
CA GLY A 30 3.62 6.19 -4.24
C GLY A 30 3.52 5.44 -5.56
N ILE A 31 2.56 5.84 -6.40
CA ILE A 31 2.42 5.36 -7.78
C ILE A 31 2.59 6.52 -8.77
N GLY A 32 3.46 6.32 -9.76
CA GLY A 32 3.74 7.32 -10.81
C GLY A 32 2.64 7.38 -11.86
N SER A 33 2.08 6.24 -12.21
CA SER A 33 0.90 6.10 -13.08
C SER A 33 -0.17 5.22 -12.41
N ASP A 34 -1.44 5.44 -12.73
CA ASP A 34 -2.55 4.60 -12.27
C ASP A 34 -2.93 3.52 -13.29
N GLU A 35 -2.04 3.27 -14.26
CA GLU A 35 -2.32 2.43 -15.42
C GLU A 35 -1.48 1.14 -15.41
N GLY A 36 -2.06 0.07 -15.99
CA GLY A 36 -1.34 -1.16 -16.36
C GLY A 36 -0.59 -1.84 -15.21
N SER A 37 0.72 -2.05 -15.43
CA SER A 37 1.60 -2.79 -14.52
C SER A 37 1.82 -2.08 -13.19
N ASP A 38 1.93 -0.75 -13.16
CA ASP A 38 2.18 0.01 -11.92
C ASP A 38 1.07 -0.24 -10.92
N ARG A 39 -0.19 -0.13 -11.39
CA ARG A 39 -1.35 -0.32 -10.54
C ARG A 39 -1.47 -1.77 -10.07
N LEU A 40 -1.23 -2.75 -10.94
CA LEU A 40 -1.21 -4.16 -10.54
C LEU A 40 -0.16 -4.42 -9.44
N ILE A 41 1.09 -3.99 -9.65
CA ILE A 41 2.17 -4.24 -8.70
C ILE A 41 1.92 -3.50 -7.38
N ALA A 42 1.37 -2.28 -7.42
CA ALA A 42 0.99 -1.55 -6.23
C ALA A 42 -0.06 -2.29 -5.40
N GLU A 43 -1.08 -2.87 -6.04
CA GLU A 43 -2.11 -3.67 -5.37
C GLU A 43 -1.54 -4.99 -4.82
N VAL A 44 -0.63 -5.65 -5.55
CA VAL A 44 0.07 -6.86 -5.07
C VAL A 44 0.87 -6.55 -3.81
N VAL A 45 1.67 -5.48 -3.84
CA VAL A 45 2.49 -5.05 -2.71
C VAL A 45 1.61 -4.65 -1.53
N SER A 46 0.58 -3.84 -1.77
CA SER A 46 -0.39 -3.39 -0.76
C SER A 46 -1.05 -4.57 -0.05
N LEU A 47 -1.63 -5.49 -0.81
CA LEU A 47 -2.33 -6.64 -0.26
C LEU A 47 -1.37 -7.58 0.47
N TYR A 48 -0.18 -7.82 -0.09
CA TYR A 48 0.80 -8.69 0.55
C TYR A 48 1.32 -8.11 1.88
N ILE A 49 1.60 -6.80 1.94
CA ILE A 49 1.98 -6.14 3.20
C ILE A 49 0.85 -6.29 4.22
N LYS A 50 -0.38 -5.92 3.86
CA LYS A 50 -1.53 -6.00 4.74
C LYS A 50 -1.72 -7.41 5.33
N GLU A 51 -1.68 -8.44 4.49
CA GLU A 51 -1.90 -9.83 4.92
C GLU A 51 -0.72 -10.40 5.72
N LYS A 52 0.51 -9.87 5.56
CA LYS A 52 1.70 -10.37 6.27
C LYS A 52 2.11 -9.59 7.49
N THR A 53 1.73 -8.33 7.59
CA THR A 53 2.15 -7.44 8.68
C THR A 53 0.97 -6.82 9.42
N GLY A 54 -0.25 -6.90 8.88
CA GLY A 54 -1.41 -6.16 9.40
C GLY A 54 -1.35 -4.65 9.13
N THR A 55 -0.35 -4.18 8.38
CA THR A 55 -0.17 -2.76 8.07
C THR A 55 -1.06 -2.36 6.91
N GLU A 56 -1.91 -1.36 7.12
CA GLU A 56 -2.72 -0.79 6.04
C GLU A 56 -1.84 0.06 5.10
N VAL A 57 -2.03 -0.14 3.80
CA VAL A 57 -1.29 0.59 2.75
C VAL A 57 -2.25 1.52 2.01
N VAL A 58 -1.87 2.78 1.86
CA VAL A 58 -2.60 3.80 1.11
C VAL A 58 -1.86 4.11 -0.18
N LEU A 59 -2.49 3.81 -1.31
CA LEU A 59 -1.98 4.18 -2.62
C LEU A 59 -2.08 5.69 -2.82
N THR A 60 -0.97 6.32 -3.13
CA THR A 60 -0.84 7.78 -3.25
C THR A 60 -0.31 8.11 -4.64
N SER A 61 -1.04 8.92 -5.40
CA SER A 61 -0.54 9.41 -6.69
C SER A 61 0.64 10.34 -6.47
N LEU A 62 1.72 10.16 -7.23
CA LEU A 62 2.88 11.04 -7.20
C LEU A 62 2.67 12.33 -8.01
N ALA A 63 1.60 12.43 -8.82
CA ALA A 63 1.27 13.62 -9.62
C ALA A 63 2.47 14.17 -10.43
N GLY A 64 3.27 13.27 -11.01
CA GLY A 64 4.47 13.63 -11.79
C GLY A 64 5.74 13.89 -10.97
N LEU A 65 5.69 13.79 -9.63
CA LEU A 65 6.87 13.83 -8.78
C LEU A 65 7.71 12.56 -8.97
N ALA A 66 9.03 12.72 -9.10
CA ALA A 66 9.94 11.59 -9.18
C ALA A 66 9.83 10.71 -7.91
N PRO A 67 9.78 9.36 -8.03
CA PRO A 67 9.65 8.45 -6.89
C PRO A 67 10.69 8.68 -5.79
N THR A 68 11.96 8.89 -6.17
CA THR A 68 13.06 9.18 -5.25
C THR A 68 12.87 10.51 -4.53
N ALA A 69 12.40 11.55 -5.22
CA ALA A 69 12.10 12.85 -4.62
C ALA A 69 10.92 12.76 -3.64
N ALA A 70 9.90 11.96 -3.96
CA ALA A 70 8.75 11.74 -3.08
C ALA A 70 9.15 11.05 -1.76
N LEU A 71 10.08 10.08 -1.83
CA LEU A 71 10.65 9.42 -0.66
C LEU A 71 11.53 10.36 0.17
N GLN A 72 12.39 11.16 -0.47
CA GLN A 72 13.23 12.16 0.21
C GLN A 72 12.43 13.26 0.89
N GLN A 73 11.27 13.62 0.34
CA GLN A 73 10.33 14.57 0.94
C GLN A 73 9.40 13.92 1.98
N GLU A 74 9.58 12.62 2.28
CA GLU A 74 8.76 11.84 3.21
C GLU A 74 7.25 11.89 2.91
N LYS A 75 6.87 12.13 1.65
CA LYS A 75 5.47 12.16 1.21
C LYS A 75 4.87 10.76 1.08
N VAL A 76 5.73 9.78 0.83
CA VAL A 76 5.39 8.36 0.74
C VAL A 76 6.46 7.54 1.44
N ASP A 77 6.11 6.34 1.89
CA ASP A 77 7.01 5.41 2.58
C ASP A 77 7.65 4.42 1.60
N LEU A 78 6.94 4.09 0.54
CA LEU A 78 7.37 3.25 -0.57
C LEU A 78 7.04 3.96 -1.89
N ALA A 79 7.79 3.69 -2.96
CA ALA A 79 7.47 4.22 -4.28
C ALA A 79 7.86 3.26 -5.40
N LEU A 80 7.01 3.15 -6.41
CA LEU A 80 7.35 2.45 -7.66
C LEU A 80 8.14 3.38 -8.58
N SER A 81 9.22 2.85 -9.16
CA SER A 81 10.09 3.54 -10.10
C SER A 81 10.34 2.68 -11.33
N SER A 82 10.38 3.31 -12.50
CA SER A 82 10.83 2.69 -13.74
C SER A 82 12.36 2.73 -13.92
N GLU A 83 13.06 3.48 -13.06
CA GLU A 83 14.51 3.60 -13.08
C GLU A 83 15.15 2.46 -12.30
N THR A 84 16.16 1.81 -12.89
CA THR A 84 16.96 0.80 -12.22
C THR A 84 17.81 1.43 -11.13
N LEU A 85 17.54 1.07 -9.88
CA LEU A 85 18.25 1.58 -8.71
C LEU A 85 18.82 0.43 -7.88
N ALA A 86 20.07 0.58 -7.44
CA ALA A 86 20.80 -0.47 -6.73
C ALA A 86 20.16 -0.88 -5.38
N GLU A 87 19.39 0.01 -4.76
CA GLU A 87 18.78 -0.19 -3.44
C GLU A 87 17.28 -0.54 -3.50
N ALA A 88 16.80 -1.07 -4.63
CA ALA A 88 15.42 -1.51 -4.73
C ALA A 88 15.12 -2.66 -3.76
N VAL A 89 14.01 -2.55 -3.00
CA VAL A 89 13.55 -3.61 -2.09
C VAL A 89 12.82 -4.74 -2.81
N LEU A 90 12.36 -4.47 -4.04
CA LEU A 90 11.82 -5.45 -4.97
C LEU A 90 12.11 -4.97 -6.40
N ALA A 91 12.57 -5.85 -7.27
CA ALA A 91 12.86 -5.57 -8.66
C ALA A 91 12.13 -6.54 -9.57
N LEU A 92 11.47 -6.01 -10.60
CA LEU A 92 10.73 -6.75 -11.63
C LEU A 92 11.28 -6.33 -13.00
N PRO A 93 12.40 -6.92 -13.46
CA PRO A 93 13.09 -6.51 -14.68
C PRO A 93 12.23 -6.59 -15.93
N GLU A 94 11.35 -7.60 -16.01
CA GLU A 94 10.45 -7.81 -17.15
C GLU A 94 9.45 -6.67 -17.34
N LEU A 95 9.05 -6.03 -16.23
CA LEU A 95 8.16 -4.88 -16.23
C LEU A 95 8.92 -3.56 -16.17
N ARG A 96 10.26 -3.59 -16.08
CA ARG A 96 11.11 -2.43 -15.78
C ARG A 96 10.62 -1.67 -14.55
N LEU A 97 10.19 -2.39 -13.50
CA LEU A 97 9.67 -1.80 -12.27
C LEU A 97 10.52 -2.15 -11.06
N HIS A 98 10.74 -1.15 -10.22
CA HIS A 98 11.50 -1.24 -8.98
C HIS A 98 10.68 -0.62 -7.86
N LEU A 99 10.52 -1.35 -6.75
CA LEU A 99 9.97 -0.81 -5.51
C LEU A 99 11.12 -0.27 -4.67
N LEU A 100 10.99 0.98 -4.27
CA LEU A 100 11.92 1.69 -3.39
C LEU A 100 11.29 1.84 -2.00
N SER A 101 12.13 1.92 -0.97
CA SER A 101 11.72 2.19 0.40
C SER A 101 12.39 3.43 0.95
N GLY A 102 11.60 4.28 1.60
CA GLY A 102 12.08 5.43 2.38
C GLY A 102 12.52 5.04 3.79
N GLU A 103 12.69 6.05 4.64
CA GLU A 103 13.25 5.92 5.99
C GLU A 103 12.28 5.27 6.99
N ARG A 104 10.97 5.57 6.93
CA ARG A 104 10.00 5.05 7.91
C ARG A 104 9.95 3.51 7.98
N PRO A 105 9.88 2.76 6.86
CA PRO A 105 9.96 1.30 6.92
C PRO A 105 11.28 0.75 7.47
N ARG A 106 12.37 1.54 7.41
CA ARG A 106 13.70 1.16 7.88
C ARG A 106 13.89 1.42 9.37
N ASN A 107 13.36 2.54 9.86
CA ASN A 107 13.72 3.08 11.18
C ASN A 107 12.57 3.11 12.18
N ASP A 108 11.32 3.14 11.73
CA ASP A 108 10.16 3.19 12.62
C ASP A 108 9.77 1.78 13.07
N LEU A 109 9.71 1.60 14.39
CA LEU A 109 9.37 0.32 15.04
C LEU A 109 8.03 -0.25 14.56
N GLN A 110 7.10 0.63 14.17
CA GLN A 110 5.76 0.26 13.69
C GLN A 110 5.78 -0.47 12.35
N PHE A 111 6.84 -0.33 11.55
CA PHE A 111 6.94 -0.90 10.20
C PHE A 111 8.08 -1.90 10.02
N THR A 112 8.73 -2.31 11.12
CA THR A 112 9.89 -3.22 11.10
C THR A 112 9.65 -4.54 10.38
N THR A 113 8.41 -5.00 10.27
CA THR A 113 8.04 -6.25 9.58
C THR A 113 7.77 -6.06 8.08
N VAL A 114 7.63 -4.82 7.59
CA VAL A 114 7.33 -4.51 6.19
C VAL A 114 8.50 -4.91 5.28
N LEU A 115 9.73 -4.48 5.58
CA LEU A 115 10.88 -4.81 4.75
C LEU A 115 11.20 -6.32 4.71
N PRO A 116 11.16 -7.07 5.84
CA PRO A 116 11.26 -8.53 5.81
C PRO A 116 10.15 -9.20 4.99
N ALA A 117 8.92 -8.68 5.01
CA ALA A 117 7.84 -9.20 4.17
C ALA A 117 8.14 -8.95 2.69
N LEU A 118 8.53 -7.73 2.32
CA LEU A 118 8.90 -7.37 0.95
C LEU A 118 10.08 -8.17 0.42
N ALA A 119 11.09 -8.46 1.26
CA ALA A 119 12.20 -9.33 0.88
C ALA A 119 11.73 -10.75 0.51
N LYS A 120 10.75 -11.31 1.24
CA LYS A 120 10.14 -12.61 0.89
C LYS A 120 9.36 -12.54 -0.41
N LEU A 121 8.65 -11.43 -0.66
CA LEU A 121 7.94 -11.22 -1.91
C LEU A 121 8.91 -11.08 -3.09
N ALA A 122 10.01 -10.34 -2.92
CA ALA A 122 11.04 -10.11 -3.93
C ALA A 122 11.75 -11.41 -4.36
N GLN A 123 11.79 -12.43 -3.51
CA GLN A 123 12.33 -13.74 -3.86
C GLN A 123 11.36 -14.58 -4.71
N ARG A 124 10.06 -14.28 -4.69
CA ARG A 124 9.00 -15.14 -5.25
C ARG A 124 8.31 -14.51 -6.45
N LEU A 125 8.01 -13.21 -6.39
CA LEU A 125 7.27 -12.52 -7.43
C LEU A 125 7.98 -12.56 -8.80
N PRO A 126 9.32 -12.41 -8.89
CA PRO A 126 10.02 -12.51 -10.17
C PRO A 126 9.98 -13.90 -10.82
N THR A 127 9.61 -14.96 -10.09
CA THR A 127 9.51 -16.32 -10.66
C THR A 127 8.14 -16.61 -11.25
N VAL A 128 7.21 -15.65 -11.17
CA VAL A 128 5.84 -15.79 -11.69
C VAL A 128 5.74 -15.06 -13.02
N ASP A 129 5.10 -15.70 -14.00
CA ASP A 129 4.70 -15.02 -15.23
C ASP A 129 3.60 -13.99 -14.92
N LEU A 130 3.96 -12.70 -14.99
CA LEU A 130 3.07 -11.58 -14.70
C LEU A 130 2.31 -11.09 -15.95
N ALA A 131 2.73 -11.48 -17.16
CA ALA A 131 2.13 -11.03 -18.41
C ALA A 131 0.60 -11.26 -18.48
N PRO A 132 0.03 -12.42 -18.10
CA PRO A 132 -1.42 -12.62 -18.16
C PRO A 132 -2.18 -11.72 -17.18
N PHE A 133 -1.59 -11.39 -16.03
CA PHE A 133 -2.21 -10.52 -15.03
C PHE A 133 -2.17 -9.05 -15.46
N VAL A 134 -1.05 -8.62 -16.05
CA VAL A 134 -0.93 -7.28 -16.64
C VAL A 134 -1.92 -7.10 -17.79
N ALA A 135 -2.05 -8.11 -18.66
CA ALA A 135 -3.01 -8.08 -19.76
C ALA A 135 -4.47 -8.00 -19.27
N ALA A 136 -4.82 -8.69 -18.19
CA ALA A 136 -6.14 -8.62 -17.58
C ALA A 136 -6.48 -7.20 -17.08
N VAL A 137 -5.54 -6.52 -16.41
CA VAL A 137 -5.73 -5.14 -15.95
C VAL A 137 -5.82 -4.18 -17.15
N ALA A 138 -4.98 -4.37 -18.17
CA ALA A 138 -5.04 -3.58 -19.40
C ALA A 138 -6.37 -3.76 -20.16
N ALA A 139 -7.00 -4.93 -20.04
CA ALA A 139 -8.33 -5.21 -20.58
C ALA A 139 -9.48 -4.64 -19.73
N GLY A 140 -9.18 -3.97 -18.62
CA GLY A 140 -10.15 -3.28 -17.76
C GLY A 140 -10.59 -4.06 -16.51
N GLU A 141 -9.98 -5.21 -16.21
CA GLU A 141 -10.24 -5.87 -14.92
C GLU A 141 -9.71 -5.02 -13.74
N PRO A 142 -10.44 -4.95 -12.60
CA PRO A 142 -9.97 -4.23 -11.42
C PRO A 142 -8.65 -4.82 -10.88
N ALA A 143 -7.60 -4.01 -10.85
CA ALA A 143 -6.26 -4.43 -10.42
C ALA A 143 -6.23 -5.10 -9.04
N ALA A 144 -7.02 -4.62 -8.07
CA ALA A 144 -7.12 -5.23 -6.75
C ALA A 144 -7.65 -6.69 -6.79
N GLY A 145 -8.62 -6.96 -7.68
CA GLY A 145 -9.15 -8.31 -7.89
C GLY A 145 -8.14 -9.22 -8.56
N VAL A 146 -7.42 -8.71 -9.56
CA VAL A 146 -6.34 -9.42 -10.26
C VAL A 146 -5.18 -9.73 -9.30
N ALA A 147 -4.77 -8.77 -8.48
CA ALA A 147 -3.72 -8.94 -7.47
C ALA A 147 -4.09 -10.00 -6.42
N ARG A 148 -5.32 -9.98 -5.90
CA ARG A 148 -5.80 -11.03 -4.98
C ARG A 148 -5.79 -12.40 -5.65
N ARG A 149 -6.26 -12.49 -6.90
CA ARG A 149 -6.26 -13.75 -7.67
C ARG A 149 -4.85 -14.30 -7.87
N LEU A 150 -3.89 -13.43 -8.22
CA LEU A 150 -2.47 -13.79 -8.32
C LEU A 150 -1.95 -14.35 -7.00
N LEU A 151 -2.09 -13.60 -5.91
CA LEU A 151 -1.53 -13.98 -4.61
C LEU A 151 -2.16 -15.25 -4.03
N SER A 152 -3.49 -15.41 -4.13
CA SER A 152 -4.19 -16.64 -3.70
C SER A 152 -3.85 -17.83 -4.58
N GLY A 153 -3.70 -17.63 -5.90
CA GLY A 153 -3.27 -18.68 -6.83
C GLY A 153 -1.89 -19.24 -6.48
N GLN A 154 -1.00 -18.38 -5.98
CA GLN A 154 0.32 -18.77 -5.47
C GLN A 154 0.31 -19.25 -4.01
N ARG A 155 -0.84 -19.24 -3.33
CA ARG A 155 -0.99 -19.53 -1.88
C ARG A 155 -0.13 -18.64 -0.99
N TRP A 156 0.06 -17.38 -1.39
CA TRP A 156 0.82 -16.42 -0.61
C TRP A 156 -0.06 -15.64 0.37
N ILE A 157 -1.36 -15.62 0.16
CA ILE A 157 -2.39 -15.11 1.08
C ILE A 157 -3.56 -16.09 1.12
#